data_AF-A0A2D6AR13-F1
#
_entry.id   AF-A0A2D6AR13-F1
#
_cell.length_a   1.000
_cell.length_b   1.000
_cell.length_c   1.000
_cell.angle_alpha   90.00
_cell.angle_beta   90.00
_cell.angle_gamma   90.00
#
_symmetry.space_group_name_H-M   'P 1'
#
loop_
_entity.id
_entity.type
_entity.pdbx_description
1 polymer ?
#
loop_
_entity_poly.entity_id
_entity_poly.type
_entity_poly.pdbx_seq_one_letter_code
_entity_poly.pdbx_strand_id
1 'polypeptide(L)'
;MNKALLIITVSFLLTGCLDTALDATDNYVYNSLNYLDQPYDDLGLSNDPFDIISVSPNGDEWDVIVEYSGGCNEHSFYTWWDDTWQASGQTRFFLAHYDNDDACEAIIRDTLNLDLNYIVNTDLKDSTIIRIVNASNGSNISVDPLLAAISQGDNCGIAGEIEENSCGQGIWENQWILLNDSVRQLPVWLIPVRSDSQISLDIPEEDDVEVGFTFLFGYESAQLSNSCFLTDEGYAIPVYLNCVETE
;
A
#
# COMPACT_ATOMS: atom_id res chain seq x y z
N MET A 1 -8.20 -68.36 -9.71
CA MET A 1 -9.36 -67.44 -9.62
C MET A 1 -9.00 -66.34 -8.63
N ASN A 2 -8.33 -65.29 -9.10
CA ASN A 2 -7.94 -64.15 -8.25
C ASN A 2 -8.72 -62.92 -8.71
N LYS A 3 -9.59 -62.42 -7.83
CA LYS A 3 -10.24 -61.12 -7.98
C LYS A 3 -9.20 -60.05 -7.64
N ALA A 4 -8.68 -59.37 -8.66
CA ALA A 4 -7.86 -58.18 -8.46
C ALA A 4 -8.79 -57.01 -8.12
N LEU A 5 -8.56 -56.43 -6.94
CA LEU A 5 -9.24 -55.27 -6.39
C LEU A 5 -8.71 -54.01 -7.12
N LEU A 6 -9.55 -53.36 -7.92
CA LEU A 6 -9.22 -52.09 -8.57
C LEU A 6 -9.52 -50.96 -7.59
N ILE A 7 -8.48 -50.41 -6.95
CA ILE A 7 -8.58 -49.20 -6.13
C ILE A 7 -8.59 -48.01 -7.10
N ILE A 8 -9.74 -47.35 -7.22
CA ILE A 8 -9.88 -46.07 -7.92
C ILE A 8 -9.42 -44.99 -6.94
N THR A 9 -8.18 -44.51 -7.10
CA THR A 9 -7.73 -43.27 -6.47
C THR A 9 -8.43 -42.11 -7.15
N VAL A 10 -9.41 -41.52 -6.45
CA VAL A 10 -9.99 -40.23 -6.80
C VAL A 10 -8.93 -39.17 -6.49
N SER A 11 -8.23 -38.70 -7.53
CA SER A 11 -7.40 -37.50 -7.43
C SER A 11 -8.30 -36.31 -7.13
N PHE A 12 -8.25 -35.84 -5.89
CA PHE A 12 -8.69 -34.51 -5.51
C PHE A 12 -7.83 -33.50 -6.29
N LEU A 13 -8.37 -32.96 -7.38
CA LEU A 13 -7.87 -31.73 -7.97
C LEU A 13 -8.29 -30.59 -7.03
N LEU A 14 -7.43 -30.32 -6.05
CA LEU A 14 -7.36 -29.02 -5.39
C LEU A 14 -6.86 -28.02 -6.44
N THR A 15 -7.77 -27.47 -7.24
CA THR A 15 -7.47 -26.22 -7.94
C THR A 15 -7.66 -25.11 -6.91
N GLY A 16 -6.55 -24.72 -6.29
CA GLY A 16 -6.44 -23.47 -5.57
C GLY A 16 -6.76 -22.30 -6.50
N CYS A 17 -7.75 -21.52 -6.11
CA CYS A 17 -8.00 -20.15 -6.52
C CYS A 17 -8.24 -19.43 -5.19
N LEU A 18 -7.61 -18.32 -4.83
CA LEU A 18 -6.94 -17.29 -5.59
C LEU A 18 -5.85 -16.78 -4.64
N ASP A 19 -4.58 -17.07 -4.91
CA ASP A 19 -3.52 -16.28 -4.28
C ASP A 19 -3.56 -14.94 -5.02
N THR A 20 -3.99 -13.87 -4.34
CA THR A 20 -3.67 -12.50 -4.75
C THR A 20 -2.18 -12.28 -4.49
N ALA A 21 -1.35 -13.03 -5.20
CA ALA A 21 0.06 -12.72 -5.36
C ALA A 21 0.12 -11.53 -6.32
N LEU A 22 0.96 -10.56 -6.00
CA LEU A 22 0.94 -9.24 -6.60
C LEU A 22 1.52 -9.22 -8.06
N ASP A 23 1.63 -10.37 -8.76
CA ASP A 23 2.92 -10.73 -9.39
C ASP A 23 2.92 -10.93 -10.93
N ALA A 24 2.14 -10.18 -11.73
CA ALA A 24 2.20 -10.40 -13.20
C ALA A 24 2.01 -9.18 -14.11
N THR A 25 1.63 -8.04 -13.57
CA THR A 25 1.17 -6.89 -14.37
C THR A 25 1.61 -5.55 -13.82
N ASP A 26 2.54 -5.56 -12.88
CA ASP A 26 3.08 -4.36 -12.25
C ASP A 26 3.99 -3.63 -13.25
N ASN A 27 3.55 -2.44 -13.68
CA ASN A 27 4.41 -1.52 -14.41
C ASN A 27 5.45 -0.95 -13.43
N TYR A 28 6.70 -1.38 -13.57
CA TYR A 28 7.83 -0.87 -12.77
C TYR A 28 8.33 0.52 -13.23
N VAL A 29 7.67 1.11 -14.23
CA VAL A 29 7.95 2.46 -14.70
C VAL A 29 6.88 3.37 -14.11
N TYR A 30 7.29 4.35 -13.32
CA TYR A 30 6.38 5.36 -12.78
C TYR A 30 5.59 6.01 -13.91
N ASN A 31 4.28 5.80 -13.90
CA ASN A 31 3.42 6.47 -14.84
C ASN A 31 3.23 7.93 -14.42
N SER A 32 3.38 8.83 -15.38
CA SER A 32 3.34 10.26 -15.11
C SER A 32 1.92 10.69 -14.75
N LEU A 33 1.77 11.39 -13.62
CA LEU A 33 0.55 12.08 -13.29
C LEU A 33 0.43 13.39 -14.07
N ASN A 34 -0.74 13.60 -14.67
CA ASN A 34 -1.09 14.85 -15.32
C ASN A 34 -1.78 15.78 -14.31
N TYR A 35 -1.11 16.87 -13.94
CA TYR A 35 -1.62 17.83 -12.97
C TYR A 35 -2.60 18.80 -13.61
N LEU A 36 -3.77 18.95 -13.01
CA LEU A 36 -4.83 19.81 -13.48
C LEU A 36 -5.03 21.01 -12.54
N ASP A 37 -5.14 22.20 -13.12
CA ASP A 37 -5.40 23.43 -12.38
C ASP A 37 -6.86 23.51 -11.88
N GLN A 38 -7.04 24.08 -10.68
CA GLN A 38 -8.36 24.42 -10.11
C GLN A 38 -9.00 25.65 -10.81
N PRO A 39 -10.35 25.75 -10.81
CA PRO A 39 -11.30 24.70 -10.45
C PRO A 39 -11.46 23.72 -11.63
N TYR A 40 -11.37 22.41 -11.35
CA TYR A 40 -11.65 21.39 -12.36
C TYR A 40 -13.14 21.47 -12.75
N ASP A 41 -13.41 22.22 -13.81
CA ASP A 41 -14.66 22.18 -14.56
C ASP A 41 -14.57 20.91 -15.40
N ASP A 42 -15.41 19.93 -15.07
CA ASP A 42 -15.59 18.64 -15.75
C ASP A 42 -15.02 18.65 -17.19
N LEU A 43 -13.79 18.14 -17.37
CA LEU A 43 -13.16 18.07 -18.69
C LEU A 43 -13.91 17.12 -19.64
N GLY A 44 -15.01 16.50 -19.19
CA GLY A 44 -15.71 15.45 -19.90
C GLY A 44 -14.82 14.21 -20.08
N LEU A 45 -13.74 14.10 -19.30
CA LEU A 45 -12.88 12.93 -19.28
C LEU A 45 -13.66 11.78 -18.64
N SER A 46 -13.65 10.62 -19.29
CA SER A 46 -14.10 9.40 -18.63
C SER A 46 -13.24 9.21 -17.39
N ASN A 47 -13.88 8.79 -16.31
CA ASN A 47 -13.22 8.44 -15.07
C ASN A 47 -13.47 6.97 -14.83
N ASP A 48 -12.64 6.17 -15.49
CA ASP A 48 -12.82 4.74 -15.59
C ASP A 48 -12.50 4.07 -14.24
N PRO A 49 -13.09 2.91 -13.94
CA PRO A 49 -12.91 2.28 -12.63
C PRO A 49 -11.46 1.83 -12.40
N PHE A 50 -10.96 2.18 -11.23
CA PHE A 50 -9.69 1.71 -10.68
C PHE A 50 -9.81 1.65 -9.16
N ASP A 51 -8.84 1.02 -8.50
CA ASP A 51 -8.68 1.01 -7.06
C ASP A 51 -7.34 1.64 -6.67
N ILE A 52 -7.32 2.33 -5.52
CA ILE A 52 -6.07 2.78 -4.89
C ILE A 52 -5.70 1.71 -3.88
N ILE A 53 -4.59 1.03 -4.11
CA ILE A 53 -4.13 -0.11 -3.32
C ILE A 53 -3.34 0.37 -2.11
N SER A 54 -2.39 1.29 -2.32
CA SER A 54 -1.61 1.86 -1.24
C SER A 54 -1.02 3.22 -1.58
N VAL A 55 -0.57 3.95 -0.55
CA VAL A 55 0.21 5.18 -0.67
C VAL A 55 1.48 5.04 0.14
N SER A 56 2.63 5.31 -0.47
CA SER A 56 3.95 5.22 0.14
C SER A 56 4.62 6.60 0.09
N PRO A 57 4.62 7.37 1.20
CA PRO A 57 5.21 8.70 1.20
C PRO A 57 6.74 8.61 1.20
N ASN A 58 7.41 9.37 0.33
CA ASN A 58 8.86 9.56 0.33
C ASN A 58 9.21 11.05 0.20
N GLY A 59 9.23 11.74 1.35
CA GLY A 59 9.32 13.20 1.36
C GLY A 59 8.14 13.82 0.62
N ASP A 60 8.44 14.53 -0.47
CA ASP A 60 7.45 15.26 -1.26
C ASP A 60 6.93 14.47 -2.46
N GLU A 61 7.58 13.37 -2.81
CA GLU A 61 7.22 12.48 -3.91
C GLU A 61 6.59 11.22 -3.32
N TRP A 62 5.30 11.02 -3.56
CA TRP A 62 4.55 9.91 -3.00
C TRP A 62 4.27 8.88 -4.07
N ASP A 63 4.54 7.62 -3.77
CA ASP A 63 4.21 6.52 -4.67
C ASP A 63 2.80 6.03 -4.35
N VAL A 64 1.89 6.17 -5.31
CA VAL A 64 0.51 5.70 -5.20
C VAL A 64 0.34 4.47 -6.07
N ILE A 65 0.11 3.32 -5.45
CA ILE A 65 -0.13 2.07 -6.16
C ILE A 65 -1.62 1.99 -6.50
N VAL A 66 -1.91 1.80 -7.78
CA VAL A 66 -3.27 1.66 -8.30
C VAL A 66 -3.45 0.33 -9.01
N GLU A 67 -4.68 -0.16 -9.07
CA GLU A 67 -5.07 -1.35 -9.81
C GLU A 67 -6.25 -1.04 -10.73
N TYR A 68 -6.20 -1.46 -11.99
CA TYR A 68 -7.25 -1.20 -12.98
C TYR A 68 -7.29 -2.31 -14.05
N SER A 69 -8.40 -2.39 -14.80
CA SER A 69 -8.52 -3.30 -15.95
C SER A 69 -7.96 -2.65 -17.22
N GLY A 70 -7.27 -3.42 -18.08
CA GLY A 70 -6.78 -2.92 -19.37
C GLY A 70 -5.60 -3.71 -19.94
N GLY A 71 -4.62 -2.99 -20.49
CA GLY A 71 -3.31 -3.50 -20.89
C GLY A 71 -3.04 -3.54 -22.40
N CYS A 72 -3.96 -3.06 -23.22
CA CYS A 72 -3.81 -2.99 -24.68
C CYS A 72 -3.63 -1.57 -25.20
N ASN A 73 -4.23 -0.58 -24.52
CA ASN A 73 -4.03 0.83 -24.79
C ASN A 73 -3.19 1.48 -23.70
N GLU A 74 -2.71 2.69 -23.98
CA GLU A 74 -2.11 3.54 -22.96
C GLU A 74 -3.21 4.04 -22.02
N HIS A 75 -2.95 4.06 -20.72
CA HIS A 75 -3.87 4.61 -19.72
C HIS A 75 -3.28 5.91 -19.18
N SER A 76 -4.13 6.91 -18.96
CA SER A 76 -3.71 8.21 -18.43
C SER A 76 -4.29 8.43 -17.05
N PHE A 77 -3.45 8.93 -16.14
CA PHE A 77 -3.88 9.36 -14.83
C PHE A 77 -3.75 10.87 -14.69
N TYR A 78 -4.75 11.44 -14.02
CA TYR A 78 -4.84 12.87 -13.75
C TYR A 78 -4.98 13.10 -12.26
N THR A 79 -4.39 14.19 -11.78
CA THR A 79 -4.53 14.59 -10.39
C THR A 79 -4.79 16.08 -10.24
N TRP A 80 -5.52 16.43 -9.19
CA TRP A 80 -5.66 17.81 -8.74
C TRP A 80 -5.81 17.86 -7.23
N TRP A 81 -5.32 18.95 -6.66
CA TRP A 81 -5.59 19.34 -5.29
C TRP A 81 -6.82 20.26 -5.27
N ASP A 82 -7.68 20.15 -4.25
CA ASP A 82 -8.92 20.94 -4.19
C ASP A 82 -8.79 22.35 -3.57
N ASP A 83 -7.56 22.82 -3.37
CA ASP A 83 -7.21 24.09 -2.72
C ASP A 83 -7.92 24.32 -1.37
N THR A 84 -8.42 23.23 -0.77
CA THR A 84 -9.28 23.30 0.41
C THR A 84 -8.56 22.66 1.58
N TRP A 85 -8.33 23.50 2.60
CA TRP A 85 -7.96 23.04 3.93
C TRP A 85 -9.25 22.84 4.72
N GLN A 86 -9.58 21.58 5.00
CA GLN A 86 -10.73 21.27 5.84
C GLN A 86 -10.46 21.76 7.27
N ALA A 87 -11.52 22.17 7.98
CA ALA A 87 -11.42 22.66 9.36
C ALA A 87 -10.75 21.65 10.33
N SER A 88 -10.70 20.38 9.94
CA SER A 88 -10.02 19.28 10.64
C SER A 88 -8.50 19.21 10.39
N GLY A 89 -7.90 20.11 9.62
CA GLY A 89 -6.48 20.04 9.23
C GLY A 89 -6.22 18.91 8.24
N GLN A 90 -7.11 18.79 7.24
CA GLN A 90 -7.06 17.75 6.21
C GLN A 90 -7.17 18.37 4.83
N THR A 91 -6.52 17.77 3.84
CA THR A 91 -6.68 18.18 2.44
C THR A 91 -6.75 16.97 1.50
N ARG A 92 -7.14 17.19 0.24
CA ARG A 92 -7.44 16.12 -0.71
C ARG A 92 -6.74 16.31 -2.04
N PHE A 93 -6.06 15.27 -2.46
CA PHE A 93 -5.75 15.04 -3.87
C PHE A 93 -6.78 14.10 -4.44
N PHE A 94 -7.25 14.42 -5.63
CA PHE A 94 -8.10 13.53 -6.40
C PHE A 94 -7.27 12.86 -7.48
N LEU A 95 -7.58 11.60 -7.76
CA LEU A 95 -7.02 10.83 -8.87
C LEU A 95 -8.16 10.43 -9.79
N ALA A 96 -7.97 10.63 -11.09
CA ALA A 96 -8.86 10.17 -12.14
C ALA A 96 -8.07 9.31 -13.14
N HIS A 97 -8.77 8.33 -13.71
CA HIS A 97 -8.21 7.36 -14.65
C HIS A 97 -8.95 7.44 -15.98
N TYR A 98 -8.21 7.43 -17.08
CA TYR A 98 -8.76 7.34 -18.42
C TYR A 98 -8.13 6.18 -19.17
N ASP A 99 -8.93 5.20 -19.58
CA ASP A 99 -8.48 3.96 -20.21
C ASP A 99 -8.36 4.01 -21.74
N ASN A 100 -8.77 5.12 -22.37
CA ASN A 100 -8.82 5.26 -23.83
C ASN A 100 -9.66 4.16 -24.53
N ASP A 101 -10.82 3.81 -23.95
CA ASP A 101 -11.73 2.75 -24.42
C ASP A 101 -11.04 1.37 -24.51
N ASP A 102 -10.13 1.06 -23.58
CA ASP A 102 -9.46 -0.24 -23.53
C ASP A 102 -10.43 -1.37 -23.14
N ALA A 103 -10.68 -2.26 -24.08
CA ALA A 103 -11.54 -3.42 -23.88
C ALA A 103 -10.79 -4.64 -23.29
N CYS A 104 -9.50 -4.53 -23.02
CA CYS A 104 -8.73 -5.62 -22.42
C CYS A 104 -9.05 -5.79 -20.94
N GLU A 105 -9.12 -7.05 -20.51
CA GLU A 105 -9.55 -7.45 -19.16
C GLU A 105 -8.38 -7.95 -18.32
N ALA A 106 -7.14 -7.55 -18.63
CA ALA A 106 -6.03 -7.85 -17.74
C ALA A 106 -6.09 -6.90 -16.54
N ILE A 107 -5.89 -7.43 -15.33
CA ILE A 107 -5.70 -6.60 -14.16
C ILE A 107 -4.29 -6.04 -14.24
N ILE A 108 -4.14 -4.71 -14.26
CA ILE A 108 -2.88 -4.00 -14.30
C ILE A 108 -2.67 -3.33 -12.95
N ARG A 109 -1.42 -3.35 -12.47
CA ARG A 109 -1.00 -2.59 -11.30
C ARG A 109 0.08 -1.63 -11.70
N ASP A 110 0.04 -0.45 -11.11
CA ASP A 110 0.85 0.66 -11.57
C ASP A 110 1.21 1.57 -10.41
N THR A 111 2.37 2.21 -10.52
CA THR A 111 2.84 3.14 -9.50
C THR A 111 2.83 4.54 -10.07
N LEU A 112 1.98 5.39 -9.51
CA LEU A 112 1.85 6.80 -9.87
C LEU A 112 2.71 7.63 -8.92
N ASN A 113 3.56 8.50 -9.47
CA ASN A 113 4.37 9.40 -8.65
C ASN A 113 3.63 10.74 -8.46
N LEU A 114 3.17 10.97 -7.22
CA LEU A 114 2.50 12.18 -6.79
C LEU A 114 3.48 13.12 -6.09
N ASP A 115 3.95 14.14 -6.83
CA ASP A 115 4.64 15.30 -6.29
C ASP A 115 3.66 16.24 -5.56
N LEU A 116 3.89 16.41 -4.25
CA LEU A 116 3.15 17.28 -3.37
C LEU A 116 3.60 18.75 -3.42
N ASN A 117 4.65 19.10 -4.16
CA ASN A 117 5.02 20.50 -4.40
C ASN A 117 3.95 21.26 -5.19
N TYR A 118 2.98 20.56 -5.77
CA TYR A 118 1.80 21.16 -6.37
C TYR A 118 0.85 21.83 -5.35
N ILE A 119 1.00 21.54 -4.03
CA ILE A 119 0.26 22.26 -2.98
C ILE A 119 0.83 23.67 -2.83
N VAL A 120 0.00 24.69 -3.03
CA VAL A 120 0.41 26.12 -3.03
C VAL A 120 0.69 26.67 -1.62
N ASN A 121 0.76 25.83 -0.59
CA ASN A 121 1.07 26.23 0.79
C ASN A 121 1.82 25.13 1.55
N THR A 122 3.15 25.13 1.41
CA THR A 122 4.06 24.14 2.00
C THR A 122 4.06 24.14 3.52
N ASP A 123 3.80 25.28 4.16
CA ASP A 123 3.89 25.42 5.62
C ASP A 123 2.89 24.55 6.39
N LEU A 124 1.78 24.17 5.75
CA LEU A 124 0.75 23.31 6.34
C LEU A 124 0.90 21.83 5.95
N LYS A 125 1.66 21.53 4.90
CA LYS A 125 1.84 20.19 4.33
C LYS A 125 2.34 19.19 5.37
N ASP A 126 3.35 19.59 6.14
CA ASP A 126 4.00 18.73 7.15
C ASP A 126 3.14 18.49 8.41
N SER A 127 1.99 19.16 8.52
CA SER A 127 1.09 19.07 9.67
C SER A 127 -0.33 18.63 9.30
N THR A 128 -0.57 18.37 8.02
CA THR A 128 -1.91 18.07 7.48
C THR A 128 -2.03 16.62 7.08
N ILE A 129 -3.16 15.99 7.45
CA ILE A 129 -3.53 14.70 6.87
C ILE A 129 -3.89 14.90 5.41
N ILE A 130 -3.14 14.26 4.53
CA ILE A 130 -3.40 14.28 3.10
C ILE A 130 -4.21 13.04 2.73
N ARG A 131 -5.30 13.24 2.00
CA ARG A 131 -6.14 12.17 1.48
C ARG A 131 -5.96 12.04 -0.02
N ILE A 132 -5.64 10.84 -0.48
CA ILE A 132 -5.64 10.51 -1.90
C ILE A 132 -7.00 9.88 -2.20
N VAL A 133 -7.79 10.55 -3.03
CA VAL A 133 -9.19 10.24 -3.29
C VAL A 133 -9.34 9.72 -4.71
N ASN A 134 -9.90 8.53 -4.84
CA ASN A 134 -10.35 8.01 -6.13
C ASN A 134 -11.58 8.81 -6.57
N ALA A 135 -11.46 9.58 -7.65
CA ALA A 135 -12.54 10.43 -8.11
C ALA A 135 -13.73 9.65 -8.69
N SER A 136 -13.55 8.37 -9.06
CA SER A 136 -14.59 7.56 -9.73
C SER A 136 -15.64 7.05 -8.74
N ASN A 137 -15.21 6.73 -7.51
CA ASN A 137 -16.03 6.07 -6.50
C ASN A 137 -15.96 6.73 -5.11
N GLY A 138 -15.04 7.69 -4.91
CA GLY A 138 -14.85 8.41 -3.64
C GLY A 138 -14.08 7.63 -2.56
N SER A 139 -13.60 6.42 -2.84
CA SER A 139 -12.69 5.71 -1.94
C SER A 139 -11.42 6.54 -1.74
N ASN A 140 -10.78 6.39 -0.58
CA ASN A 140 -9.60 7.19 -0.27
C ASN A 140 -8.69 6.55 0.76
N ILE A 141 -7.42 6.89 0.66
CA ILE A 141 -6.39 6.56 1.63
C ILE A 141 -5.95 7.85 2.30
N SER A 142 -5.88 7.84 3.63
CA SER A 142 -5.40 8.97 4.44
C SER A 142 -3.99 8.69 4.92
N VAL A 143 -3.08 9.65 4.73
CA VAL A 143 -1.71 9.59 5.23
C VAL A 143 -1.57 10.56 6.41
N ASP A 144 -1.18 10.03 7.58
CA ASP A 144 -0.85 10.86 8.73
C ASP A 144 0.56 11.46 8.52
N PRO A 145 0.71 12.80 8.53
CA PRO A 145 1.98 13.44 8.23
C PRO A 145 3.07 13.08 9.24
N LEU A 146 2.73 12.76 10.49
CA LEU A 146 3.73 12.39 11.48
C LEU A 146 4.28 10.99 11.28
N LEU A 147 3.45 10.08 10.76
CA LEU A 147 3.91 8.74 10.37
C LEU A 147 4.73 8.83 9.09
N ALA A 148 4.28 9.61 8.11
CA ALA A 148 5.01 9.86 6.87
C ALA A 148 6.39 10.52 7.08
N ALA A 149 6.58 11.21 8.21
CA ALA A 149 7.85 11.83 8.58
C ALA A 149 8.87 10.86 9.19
N ILE A 150 8.49 9.62 9.52
CA ILE A 150 9.45 8.60 9.96
C ILE A 150 10.36 8.28 8.77
N SER A 151 11.68 8.25 9.00
CA SER A 151 12.65 7.93 7.96
C SER A 151 12.36 6.53 7.40
N GLN A 152 12.43 6.39 6.08
CA GLN A 152 12.24 5.13 5.35
C GLN A 152 13.47 4.89 4.46
N GLY A 153 13.66 3.68 3.97
CA GLY A 153 14.74 3.38 3.02
C GLY A 153 15.12 1.91 2.91
N ASP A 154 16.13 1.65 2.07
CA ASP A 154 16.57 0.30 1.74
C ASP A 154 17.63 -0.27 2.69
N ASN A 155 18.28 0.60 3.46
CA ASN A 155 19.36 0.20 4.38
C ASN A 155 18.84 0.05 5.79
N CYS A 156 19.49 -0.85 6.54
CA CYS A 156 19.16 -1.11 7.93
C CYS A 156 19.77 0.00 8.79
N GLY A 157 19.00 0.44 9.78
CA GLY A 157 19.39 1.54 10.66
C GLY A 157 18.25 2.13 11.47
N ILE A 158 17.03 1.61 11.33
CA ILE A 158 15.91 1.94 12.20
C ILE A 158 15.76 0.79 13.19
N ALA A 159 16.02 1.07 14.46
CA ALA A 159 15.95 0.07 15.51
C ALA A 159 14.50 -0.26 15.90
N GLY A 160 14.23 -1.54 16.13
CA GLY A 160 12.97 -2.05 16.64
C GLY A 160 13.13 -3.42 17.28
N GLU A 161 12.03 -3.92 17.82
CA GLU A 161 11.95 -5.21 18.50
C GLU A 161 10.85 -6.07 17.84
N ILE A 162 11.16 -7.34 17.60
CA ILE A 162 10.17 -8.30 17.11
C ILE A 162 9.31 -8.74 18.29
N GLU A 163 8.01 -8.54 18.15
CA GLU A 163 7.06 -8.73 19.22
C GLU A 163 5.86 -9.56 18.75
N GLU A 164 5.44 -10.50 19.61
CA GLU A 164 4.24 -11.28 19.38
C GLU A 164 2.99 -10.42 19.65
N ASN A 165 2.08 -10.38 18.68
CA ASN A 165 0.78 -9.75 18.80
C ASN A 165 -0.35 -10.79 18.69
N SER A 166 -1.57 -10.33 18.94
CA SER A 166 -2.78 -11.17 18.84
C SER A 166 -3.34 -11.21 17.40
N CYS A 167 -2.73 -10.50 16.46
CA CYS A 167 -3.33 -10.12 15.20
C CYS A 167 -2.95 -10.98 13.99
N GLY A 168 -1.92 -11.83 14.04
CA GLY A 168 -1.72 -12.89 13.04
C GLY A 168 -1.73 -12.43 11.57
N GLN A 169 -1.07 -11.31 11.24
CA GLN A 169 -1.03 -10.76 9.86
C GLN A 169 0.40 -10.52 9.36
N GLY A 170 0.54 -10.50 8.05
CA GLY A 170 1.82 -10.22 7.41
C GLY A 170 2.62 -11.50 7.17
N ILE A 171 3.88 -11.34 6.78
CA ILE A 171 4.74 -12.47 6.36
C ILE A 171 5.16 -13.36 7.53
N TRP A 172 5.10 -12.83 8.74
CA TRP A 172 5.47 -13.52 9.97
C TRP A 172 4.27 -13.71 10.91
N GLU A 173 3.05 -13.72 10.35
CA GLU A 173 1.81 -13.97 11.09
C GLU A 173 1.68 -13.03 12.31
N ASN A 174 1.82 -13.55 13.52
CA ASN A 174 1.60 -12.78 14.73
C ASN A 174 2.88 -12.12 15.26
N GLN A 175 3.96 -12.06 14.47
CA GLN A 175 5.20 -11.39 14.85
C GLN A 175 5.39 -10.14 14.01
N TRP A 176 5.35 -8.98 14.66
CA TRP A 176 5.52 -7.66 14.03
C TRP A 176 6.71 -6.94 14.64
N ILE A 177 7.17 -5.88 13.99
CA ILE A 177 8.29 -5.08 14.50
C ILE A 177 7.71 -3.86 15.21
N LEU A 178 7.95 -3.73 16.50
CA LEU A 178 7.70 -2.53 17.28
C LEU A 178 8.89 -1.59 17.13
N LEU A 179 8.68 -0.39 16.59
CA LEU A 179 9.75 0.60 16.53
C LEU A 179 10.12 1.10 17.93
N ASN A 180 11.41 1.28 18.18
CA ASN A 180 11.91 1.85 19.44
C ASN A 180 11.47 3.31 19.62
N ASP A 181 11.32 4.04 18.50
CA ASP A 181 10.76 5.38 18.48
C ASP A 181 9.24 5.36 18.38
N SER A 182 8.59 6.29 19.09
CA SER A 182 7.14 6.45 19.11
C SER A 182 6.69 7.73 18.40
N VAL A 183 5.49 7.71 17.84
CA VAL A 183 4.85 8.90 17.26
C VAL A 183 3.75 9.37 18.19
N ARG A 184 3.82 10.63 18.64
CA ARG A 184 2.89 11.20 19.64
C ARG A 184 2.81 10.36 20.94
N GLN A 185 3.92 9.73 21.34
CA GLN A 185 3.98 8.80 22.49
C GLN A 185 3.15 7.52 22.29
N LEU A 186 2.73 7.24 21.05
CA LEU A 186 2.04 6.01 20.69
C LEU A 186 3.01 5.09 19.95
N PRO A 187 3.00 3.78 20.27
CA PRO A 187 3.88 2.82 19.61
C PRO A 187 3.55 2.74 18.12
N VAL A 188 4.58 2.48 17.31
CA VAL A 188 4.44 2.26 15.87
C VAL A 188 4.84 0.82 15.57
N TRP A 189 3.85 0.05 15.13
CA TRP A 189 4.00 -1.34 14.75
C TRP A 189 4.10 -1.44 13.23
N LEU A 190 5.18 -2.02 12.75
CA LEU A 190 5.32 -2.37 11.35
C LEU A 190 4.72 -3.77 11.15
N ILE A 191 3.82 -3.90 10.18
CA ILE A 191 3.26 -5.18 9.75
C ILE A 191 3.98 -5.57 8.46
N PRO A 192 4.99 -6.45 8.50
CA PRO A 192 5.71 -6.87 7.30
C PRO A 192 4.75 -7.57 6.33
N VAL A 193 4.59 -7.08 5.11
CA VAL A 193 3.79 -7.74 4.07
C VAL A 193 4.67 -8.25 2.93
N ARG A 194 4.19 -9.25 2.18
CA ARG A 194 4.97 -9.81 1.08
C ARG A 194 5.15 -8.74 0.01
N SER A 195 6.40 -8.46 -0.32
CA SER A 195 6.76 -7.86 -1.60
C SER A 195 7.02 -8.98 -2.61
N ASP A 196 6.62 -8.78 -3.87
CA ASP A 196 6.97 -9.69 -4.97
C ASP A 196 8.47 -9.61 -5.34
N SER A 197 9.18 -8.60 -4.84
CA SER A 197 10.62 -8.45 -5.01
C SER A 197 11.40 -9.45 -4.15
N GLN A 198 11.17 -10.76 -4.32
CA GLN A 198 12.03 -11.93 -4.04
C GLN A 198 12.87 -12.01 -2.73
N ILE A 199 12.75 -11.10 -1.77
CA ILE A 199 13.45 -11.24 -0.50
C ILE A 199 12.62 -12.16 0.36
N SER A 200 12.99 -13.44 0.36
CA SER A 200 12.57 -14.37 1.41
C SER A 200 13.19 -13.88 2.71
N LEU A 201 12.41 -13.15 3.51
CA LEU A 201 12.79 -12.76 4.85
C LEU A 201 12.37 -13.85 5.82
N ASP A 202 13.32 -14.68 6.22
CA ASP A 202 13.14 -15.52 7.39
C ASP A 202 12.93 -14.62 8.61
N ILE A 203 12.14 -15.10 9.59
CA ILE A 203 12.01 -14.42 10.88
C ILE A 203 13.40 -14.42 11.54
N PRO A 204 13.92 -13.26 11.97
CA PRO A 204 15.18 -13.19 12.69
C PRO A 204 15.23 -14.08 13.93
N GLU A 205 16.43 -14.58 14.28
CA GLU A 205 16.63 -15.42 15.47
C GLU A 205 16.67 -14.61 16.78
N GLU A 206 16.97 -13.32 16.68
CA GLU A 206 17.02 -12.37 17.80
C GLU A 206 15.87 -11.37 17.70
N ASP A 207 15.38 -10.92 18.86
CA ASP A 207 14.22 -10.01 18.94
C ASP A 207 14.63 -8.56 18.59
N ASP A 208 15.84 -8.14 18.96
CA ASP A 208 16.38 -6.81 18.63
C ASP A 208 16.87 -6.76 17.18
N VAL A 209 16.34 -5.81 16.40
CA VAL A 209 16.61 -5.69 14.96
C VAL A 209 16.82 -4.25 14.50
N GLU A 210 17.65 -4.08 13.48
CA GLU A 210 17.67 -2.90 12.62
C GLU A 210 16.95 -3.20 11.31
N VAL A 211 16.07 -2.30 10.89
CA VAL A 211 15.27 -2.46 9.66
C VAL A 211 15.36 -1.25 8.74
N GLY A 212 15.12 -1.52 7.47
CA GLY A 212 14.83 -0.55 6.42
C GLY A 212 13.52 -0.96 5.77
N PHE A 213 12.60 -0.02 5.59
CA PHE A 213 11.24 -0.31 5.14
C PHE A 213 10.62 0.82 4.32
N THR A 214 9.51 0.48 3.67
CA THR A 214 8.61 1.40 2.95
C THR A 214 7.19 1.20 3.46
N PHE A 215 6.53 2.28 3.90
CA PHE A 215 5.15 2.27 4.35
C PHE A 215 4.17 2.06 3.21
N LEU A 216 3.08 1.34 3.50
CA LEU A 216 1.98 1.09 2.58
C LEU A 216 0.66 1.50 3.23
N PHE A 217 0.40 2.80 3.27
CA PHE A 217 -0.84 3.33 3.84
C PHE A 217 -2.04 2.80 3.07
N GLY A 218 -3.06 2.35 3.80
CA GLY A 218 -4.31 1.82 3.24
C GLY A 218 -4.22 0.42 2.64
N TYR A 219 -3.03 -0.18 2.59
CA TYR A 219 -2.87 -1.54 2.11
C TYR A 219 -3.59 -2.54 3.03
N GLU A 220 -4.51 -3.32 2.50
CA GLU A 220 -5.14 -4.39 3.25
C GLU A 220 -4.22 -5.62 3.20
N SER A 221 -3.69 -6.02 4.36
CA SER A 221 -3.08 -7.35 4.46
C SER A 221 -4.20 -8.37 4.23
N ALA A 222 -3.95 -9.39 3.40
CA ALA A 222 -4.95 -10.35 2.91
C ALA A 222 -5.69 -11.18 4.01
N GLN A 223 -5.50 -10.85 5.30
CA GLN A 223 -6.06 -11.56 6.45
C GLN A 223 -6.60 -10.63 7.56
N LEU A 224 -7.07 -9.43 7.24
CA LEU A 224 -7.77 -8.58 8.22
C LEU A 224 -9.14 -9.18 8.61
N SER A 225 -9.14 -10.09 9.59
CA SER A 225 -10.38 -10.43 10.29
C SER A 225 -10.79 -9.26 11.19
N ASN A 226 -12.09 -8.96 11.26
CA ASN A 226 -12.69 -7.89 12.10
C ASN A 226 -12.42 -8.04 13.63
N SER A 227 -11.60 -9.00 14.05
CA SER A 227 -11.24 -9.28 15.45
C SER A 227 -9.79 -8.93 15.82
N CYS A 228 -8.99 -8.37 14.90
CA CYS A 228 -7.69 -7.82 15.28
C CYS A 228 -7.90 -6.54 16.11
N PHE A 229 -7.83 -6.70 17.42
CA PHE A 229 -7.70 -5.60 18.36
C PHE A 229 -6.23 -5.51 18.74
N LEU A 230 -5.54 -4.52 18.20
CA LEU A 230 -4.30 -4.05 18.81
C LEU A 230 -4.64 -3.70 20.25
N THR A 231 -4.02 -4.40 21.20
CA THR A 231 -4.30 -4.26 22.63
C THR A 231 -3.85 -2.91 23.17
N ASP A 232 -3.06 -2.17 22.38
CA ASP A 232 -2.49 -0.88 22.74
C ASP A 232 -2.89 0.20 21.73
N GLU A 233 -3.12 1.42 22.22
CA GLU A 233 -3.43 2.63 21.45
C GLU A 233 -2.23 3.05 20.58
N GLY A 234 -1.87 2.24 19.59
CA GLY A 234 -0.73 2.44 18.70
C GLY A 234 -1.13 2.60 17.24
N TYR A 235 -0.15 2.93 16.41
CA TYR A 235 -0.27 2.83 14.97
C TYR A 235 0.21 1.44 14.54
N ALA A 236 -0.54 0.76 13.68
CA ALA A 236 -0.03 -0.41 12.98
C ALA A 236 -0.17 -0.18 11.48
N ILE A 237 0.94 -0.35 10.76
CA ILE A 237 1.04 0.06 9.36
C ILE A 237 1.73 -1.05 8.58
N PRO A 238 1.11 -1.53 7.48
CA PRO A 238 1.77 -2.44 6.55
C PRO A 238 3.02 -1.83 5.95
N VAL A 239 4.06 -2.64 5.82
CA VAL A 239 5.33 -2.23 5.20
C VAL A 239 5.87 -3.28 4.26
N TYR A 240 6.56 -2.83 3.21
CA TYR A 240 7.60 -3.63 2.61
C TYR A 240 8.86 -3.50 3.46
N LEU A 241 9.40 -4.64 3.88
CA LEU A 241 10.72 -4.70 4.48
C LEU A 241 11.75 -4.77 3.36
N ASN A 242 12.60 -3.75 3.30
CA ASN A 242 13.67 -3.66 2.33
C ASN A 242 14.96 -4.32 2.88
N CYS A 243 15.12 -4.31 4.20
CA CYS A 243 16.16 -5.07 4.90
C CYS A 243 15.76 -5.34 6.35
N VAL A 244 16.37 -6.38 6.93
CA VAL A 244 16.30 -6.71 8.37
C VAL A 244 17.63 -7.31 8.78
N GLU A 245 18.24 -6.78 9.84
CA GLU A 245 19.47 -7.29 10.45
C GLU A 245 19.27 -7.43 11.97
N THR A 246 19.84 -8.47 12.57
CA THR A 246 19.89 -8.61 14.04
C THR A 246 21.03 -7.74 14.59
N GLU A 247 20.82 -7.11 15.75
CA GLU A 247 21.87 -6.31 16.43
C GLU A 247 23.01 -7.16 17.05
#